data_AF-D8GIJ0-F1
#
_entry.id   AF-D8GIJ0-F1
#
_cell.length_a   1.000
_cell.length_b   1.000
_cell.length_c   1.000
_cell.angle_alpha   90.00
_cell.angle_beta   90.00
_cell.angle_gamma   90.00
#
_symmetry.space_group_name_H-M   'P 1'
#
loop_
_entity.id
_entity.type
_entity.pdbx_description
1 polymer ?
#
loop_
_entity_poly.entity_id
_entity_poly.type
_entity_poly.pdbx_seq_one_letter_code
_entity_poly.pdbx_strand_id
1 'polypeptide(L)' 'MNNIITKNAPAAIRSYSQGIICGDLIFVSGQLPINPTTGNLLEGNIRDMTRQCMDNISAILK' A
#
# COMPACT_ATOMS: atom_id res chain seq x y z
N MET A 1 3.01 5.87 18.33
CA MET A 1 3.09 5.35 16.96
C MET A 1 1.76 5.64 16.30
N ASN A 2 1.78 6.28 15.13
CA ASN A 2 0.56 6.71 14.45
C ASN A 2 0.36 5.87 13.19
N ASN A 3 -0.85 5.37 12.98
CA ASN A 3 -1.19 4.60 11.79
C ASN A 3 -1.42 5.53 10.60
N ILE A 4 -0.95 5.12 9.44
CA ILE A 4 -1.25 5.78 8.16
C ILE A 4 -2.48 5.10 7.56
N ILE A 5 -3.47 5.91 7.14
CA ILE A 5 -4.70 5.45 6.51
C ILE A 5 -4.96 6.30 5.27
N THR A 6 -5.00 5.67 4.10
CA THR A 6 -5.33 6.31 2.83
C THR A 6 -6.29 5.44 2.02
N LYS A 7 -7.16 6.09 1.24
CA LYS A 7 -8.07 5.42 0.29
C LYS A 7 -7.37 5.10 -1.04
N ASN A 8 -6.16 5.62 -1.25
CA ASN A 8 -5.42 5.49 -2.51
C ASN A 8 -4.44 4.30 -2.50
N ALA A 9 -4.46 3.49 -1.44
CA ALA A 9 -3.72 2.23 -1.35
C ALA A 9 -4.67 1.12 -0.87
N PRO A 10 -4.35 -0.16 -1.11
CA PRO A 10 -5.18 -1.28 -0.66
C PRO A 10 -5.47 -1.19 0.83
N ALA A 11 -6.74 -1.37 1.19
CA ALA A 11 -7.15 -1.33 2.59
C ALA A 11 -6.41 -2.40 3.39
N ALA A 12 -5.97 -2.05 4.60
CA ALA A 12 -5.40 -3.05 5.49
C ALA A 12 -6.50 -4.01 5.97
N ILE A 13 -6.33 -5.31 5.69
CA ILE A 13 -7.30 -6.34 6.06
C ILE A 13 -6.84 -6.97 7.38
N ARG A 14 -7.63 -6.79 8.45
CA ARG A 14 -7.40 -7.30 9.83
C ARG A 14 -6.33 -6.54 10.62
N SER A 15 -5.29 -7.24 11.07
CA SER A 15 -4.45 -6.88 12.22
C SER A 15 -3.13 -6.21 11.83
N TYR A 16 -3.11 -5.43 10.75
CA TYR A 16 -1.96 -4.64 10.32
C TYR A 16 -2.39 -3.24 9.86
N SER A 17 -1.42 -2.32 9.72
CA SER A 17 -1.64 -0.96 9.18
C SER A 17 -0.96 -0.84 7.82
N GLN A 18 -1.48 0.02 6.93
CA GLN A 18 -0.81 0.32 5.65
C GLN A 18 0.62 0.81 5.87
N GLY A 19 0.81 1.66 6.88
CA GLY A 19 2.10 1.99 7.45
C GLY A 19 1.95 2.56 8.85
N ILE A 20 3.07 2.72 9.54
CA ILE A 20 3.14 3.38 10.85
C ILE A 20 4.26 4.42 10.87
N ILE A 21 4.02 5.52 11.58
CA ILE A 21 5.04 6.53 11.90
C ILE A 21 5.58 6.24 13.30
N CYS A 22 6.91 6.12 13.39
CA CYS A 22 7.64 5.89 14.64
C CYS A 22 8.82 6.86 14.73
N GLY A 23 8.62 8.00 15.39
CA GLY A 23 9.58 9.11 15.38
C GLY A 23 9.75 9.64 13.95
N ASP A 24 11.00 9.70 13.49
CA ASP A 24 11.37 10.17 12.15
C ASP A 24 11.37 9.06 11.08
N LEU A 25 10.94 7.85 11.45
CA LEU A 25 10.88 6.70 10.55
C LEU A 25 9.44 6.36 10.18
N ILE A 26 9.26 5.92 8.94
CA ILE A 26 8.02 5.35 8.44
C ILE A 26 8.26 3.89 8.08
N PHE A 27 7.46 3.00 8.64
CA PHE A 27 7.45 1.58 8.29
C PHE A 27 6.22 1.29 7.44
N VAL A 28 6.44 0.91 6.18
CA VAL A 28 5.37 0.61 5.21
C VAL A 28 5.18 -0.89 5.14
N SER A 29 3.94 -1.36 5.18
CA SER A 29 3.63 -2.78 4.96
C SER A 29 3.98 -3.21 3.53
N GLY A 30 4.32 -4.48 3.33
CA GLY A 30 4.58 -5.01 2.00
C GLY A 30 3.36 -4.82 1.08
N GLN A 31 3.57 -4.14 -0.06
CA GLN A 31 2.48 -3.82 -0.99
C GLN A 31 2.39 -4.83 -2.13
N LEU A 32 1.20 -5.41 -2.28
CA LEU A 32 0.83 -6.26 -3.40
C LEU A 32 0.30 -5.41 -4.57
N PRO A 33 0.27 -5.96 -5.80
CA PRO A 33 -0.25 -5.26 -6.97
C PRO A 33 -1.78 -5.29 -6.97
N ILE A 34 -2.40 -4.80 -5.90
CA ILE A 34 -3.86 -4.72 -5.76
C ILE A 34 -4.29 -3.32 -6.18
N ASN A 35 -5.33 -3.24 -7.01
CA ASN A 35 -5.93 -1.96 -7.37
C ASN A 35 -6.75 -1.44 -6.17
N PRO A 36 -6.45 -0.25 -5.62
CA PRO A 36 -7.12 0.24 -4.41
C PRO A 36 -8.60 0.60 -4.63
N THR A 37 -9.01 0.86 -5.87
CA THR A 37 -10.41 1.16 -6.23
C THR A 37 -11.26 -0.10 -6.30
N THR A 38 -10.72 -1.19 -6.84
CA THR A 38 -11.48 -2.44 -7.03
C THR A 38 -11.26 -3.46 -5.91
N GLY A 39 -10.15 -3.35 -5.18
CA GLY A 39 -9.71 -4.34 -4.18
C GLY A 39 -9.17 -5.64 -4.77
N ASN A 40 -9.08 -5.75 -6.11
CA ASN A 40 -8.64 -6.95 -6.80
C ASN A 40 -7.15 -6.90 -7.13
N LEU A 41 -6.54 -8.08 -7.21
CA LEU A 41 -5.20 -8.24 -7.76
C LEU A 41 -5.20 -7.81 -9.22
N LEU A 42 -4.21 -7.01 -9.62
CA LEU A 42 -4.02 -6.61 -11.00
C LEU A 42 -3.55 -7.82 -11.82
N GLU A 43 -4.20 -8.04 -12.96
CA GLU A 43 -3.74 -8.99 -13.98
C GLU A 43 -2.81 -8.29 -14.97
N GLY A 44 -1.73 -8.95 -15.39
CA GLY A 44 -0.79 -8.38 -16.33
C GLY A 44 0.60 -9.01 -16.25
N ASN A 45 1.58 -8.34 -16.86
CA ASN A 45 2.98 -8.75 -16.78
C ASN A 45 3.64 -8.20 -15.50
N ILE A 46 4.86 -8.68 -15.23
CA ILE A 46 5.61 -8.29 -14.03
C ILE A 46 5.88 -6.79 -13.93
N ARG A 47 6.03 -6.07 -15.06
CA ARG A 47 6.28 -4.62 -15.06
C ARG A 47 5.05 -3.87 -14.57
N ASP A 48 3.87 -4.24 -15.03
CA ASP A 48 2.61 -3.58 -14.65
C ASP A 48 2.25 -3.88 -13.18
N MET A 49 2.42 -5.13 -12.74
CA MET A 49 2.25 -5.52 -11.35
C MET A 49 3.24 -4.76 -10.44
N THR A 50 4.52 -4.71 -10.83
CA THR A 50 5.54 -3.97 -10.06
C THR A 50 5.19 -2.48 -9.96
N ARG A 51 4.71 -1.87 -11.04
CA ARG A 51 4.26 -0.47 -11.03
C ARG A 51 3.13 -0.26 -10.03
N GLN A 52 2.12 -1.15 -10.02
CA GLN A 52 1.03 -1.05 -9.06
C GLN A 52 1.51 -1.18 -7.60
N CYS A 53 2.46 -2.07 -7.31
CA CYS A 53 3.09 -2.12 -5.98
C CYS A 53 3.74 -0.78 -5.60
N MET A 54 4.50 -0.18 -6.52
CA MET A 54 5.18 1.10 -6.28
C MET A 54 4.20 2.27 -6.12
N ASP A 55 3.12 2.28 -6.90
CA ASP A 55 2.06 3.29 -6.80
C ASP A 55 1.35 3.19 -5.44
N ASN A 56 1.09 1.97 -4.96
CA ASN A 56 0.52 1.72 -3.63
C ASN A 56 1.46 2.19 -2.51
N ILE A 57 2.77 1.92 -2.60
CA ILE A 57 3.77 2.44 -1.65
C ILE A 57 3.78 3.97 -1.68
N SER A 58 3.80 4.58 -2.86
CA SER A 58 3.78 6.03 -3.02
C SER A 58 2.53 6.66 -2.40
N ALA A 59 1.36 6.02 -2.56
CA ALA A 59 0.11 6.49 -1.97
C ALA A 59 0.11 6.47 -0.43
N ILE A 60 0.88 5.58 0.19
CA ILE A 60 1.04 5.51 1.66
C ILE A 60 2.03 6.57 2.17
N LEU A 61 3.01 6.95 1.35
CA LEU A 61 4.08 7.89 1.74
C LEU A 61 3.77 9.37 1.44
N LYS A 62 2.67 9.68 0.75
CA LYS A 62 2.19 11.04 0.50
C LYS A 62 1.45 11.61 1.70
#